data_AF-A0A4U9IEV9-F1
#
_entry.id   AF-A0A4U9IEV9-F1
#
_cell.length_a   1.000
_cell.length_b   1.000
_cell.length_c   1.000
_cell.angle_alpha   90.00
_cell.angle_beta   90.00
_cell.angle_gamma   90.00
#
_symmetry.space_group_name_H-M   'P 1'
#
loop_
_entity.id
_entity.type
_entity.pdbx_description
1 polymer ?
#
loop_
_entity_poly.entity_id
_entity_poly.type
_entity_poly.pdbx_seq_one_letter_code
_entity_poly.pdbx_strand_id
1 'polypeptide(L)'
;MTAERTLSASHGWYVRNDLAWRTPLPNQEFYLGADYGEVGGYSSDLQVGKHLAGGVAGLRGNAFNTGYDLFAGTPFSKPDGFETSDLTLGFNLNWSW
;
A
#
# COMPACT_ATOMS: atom_id res chain seq x y z
N MET A 1 10.31 -5.67 -31.26
CA MET A 1 9.16 -5.33 -30.40
C MET A 1 8.61 -6.63 -29.85
N THR A 2 9.00 -7.00 -28.62
CA THR A 2 8.49 -8.18 -27.92
C THR A 2 7.18 -7.82 -27.27
N ALA A 3 6.11 -8.50 -27.68
CA ALA A 3 4.80 -8.41 -27.04
C ALA A 3 4.88 -9.10 -25.67
N GLU A 4 5.22 -8.34 -24.62
CA GLU A 4 5.01 -8.79 -23.26
C GLU A 4 3.50 -8.84 -23.02
N ARG A 5 2.99 -10.05 -22.79
CA ARG A 5 1.60 -10.34 -22.49
C ARG A 5 1.17 -9.57 -21.25
N THR A 6 0.51 -8.43 -21.42
CA THR A 6 -0.34 -7.85 -20.39
C THR A 6 -1.48 -8.84 -20.13
N LEU A 7 -1.47 -9.47 -18.97
CA LEU A 7 -2.55 -10.35 -18.52
C LEU A 7 -3.75 -9.45 -18.14
N SER A 8 -4.57 -9.07 -19.12
CA SER A 8 -5.85 -8.40 -18.87
C SER A 8 -6.81 -9.39 -18.22
N ALA A 9 -6.91 -9.35 -16.89
CA ALA A 9 -8.03 -9.96 -16.16
C ALA A 9 -9.33 -9.23 -16.54
N SER A 10 -10.42 -9.97 -16.69
CA SER A 10 -11.61 -9.49 -17.40
C SER A 10 -12.47 -8.49 -16.64
N HIS A 11 -12.53 -8.48 -15.31
CA HIS A 11 -13.10 -7.38 -14.49
C HIS A 11 -12.55 -7.43 -13.05
N GLY A 12 -12.33 -6.28 -12.42
CA GLY A 12 -11.92 -6.18 -11.02
C GLY A 12 -12.21 -4.80 -10.43
N TRP A 13 -12.26 -4.70 -9.11
CA TRP A 13 -12.45 -3.42 -8.41
C TRP A 13 -11.36 -3.22 -7.36
N TYR A 14 -11.00 -1.96 -7.13
CA TYR A 14 -9.99 -1.56 -6.17
C TYR A 14 -10.47 -0.30 -5.45
N VAL A 15 -10.37 -0.31 -4.12
CA VAL A 15 -10.63 0.85 -3.28
C VAL A 15 -9.40 1.09 -2.41
N ARG A 16 -9.02 2.37 -2.29
CA ARG A 16 -8.02 2.85 -1.34
C ARG A 16 -8.63 3.96 -0.51
N ASN A 17 -8.54 3.84 0.80
CA ASN A 17 -8.94 4.87 1.75
C ASN A 17 -7.69 5.35 2.49
N ASP A 18 -7.44 6.66 2.47
CA ASP A 18 -6.37 7.29 3.22
C ASP A 18 -6.98 8.31 4.20
N LEU A 19 -6.68 8.12 5.49
CA LEU A 19 -7.05 9.02 6.57
C LEU A 19 -5.78 9.70 7.07
N ALA A 20 -5.79 11.03 7.18
CA ALA A 20 -4.65 11.80 7.65
C ALA A 20 -5.07 12.79 8.75
N TRP A 21 -4.21 12.95 9.76
CA TRP A 21 -4.41 13.86 10.87
C TRP A 21 -3.16 14.68 11.10
N ARG A 22 -3.36 15.97 11.39
CA ARG A 22 -2.28 16.86 11.83
C ARG A 22 -1.83 16.42 13.21
N THR A 23 -0.52 16.29 13.38
CA THR A 23 0.07 16.05 14.69
C THR A 23 0.22 17.39 15.44
N PRO A 24 0.57 17.36 16.74
CA PRO A 24 0.95 18.59 17.47
C PRO A 24 2.20 19.27 16.92
N LEU A 25 3.02 18.57 16.12
CA LEU A 25 4.19 19.15 15.47
C LEU A 25 3.78 19.96 14.22
N PRO A 26 4.34 21.16 14.02
CA PRO A 26 4.02 21.97 12.86
C PRO A 26 4.46 21.24 11.58
N ASN A 27 3.64 21.35 10.54
CA ASN A 27 3.91 20.79 9.20
C ASN A 27 4.15 19.27 9.20
N GLN A 28 3.57 18.53 10.14
CA GLN A 28 3.62 17.07 10.22
C GLN A 28 2.22 16.46 10.29
N GLU A 29 2.01 15.41 9.49
CA GLU A 29 0.79 14.62 9.43
C GLU A 29 1.11 13.14 9.64
N PHE A 30 0.31 12.51 10.49
CA PHE A 30 0.22 11.05 10.53
C PHE A 30 -0.89 10.62 9.57
N TYR A 31 -0.72 9.50 8.87
CA TYR A 31 -1.75 8.94 8.00
C TYR A 31 -1.85 7.43 8.15
N LEU A 32 -3.06 6.91 7.97
CA LEU A 32 -3.34 5.50 7.78
C LEU A 32 -4.02 5.31 6.43
N GLY A 33 -3.51 4.39 5.64
CA GLY A 33 -4.12 3.93 4.41
C GLY A 33 -4.59 2.49 4.55
N ALA A 34 -5.69 2.16 3.89
CA ALA A 34 -6.14 0.79 3.71
C ALA A 34 -6.56 0.60 2.26
N ASP A 35 -6.08 -0.47 1.65
CA ASP A 35 -6.44 -0.86 0.31
C ASP A 35 -7.10 -2.24 0.29
N TYR A 36 -8.14 -2.35 -0.54
CA TYR A 36 -8.84 -3.59 -0.78
C TYR A 36 -9.20 -3.67 -2.26
N GLY A 37 -8.87 -4.78 -2.91
CA GLY A 37 -9.29 -5.04 -4.28
C GLY A 37 -9.58 -6.51 -4.52
N GLU A 38 -10.51 -6.77 -5.42
CA GLU A 38 -10.90 -8.11 -5.84
C GLU A 38 -10.85 -8.24 -7.36
N VAL A 39 -10.31 -9.36 -7.85
CA VAL A 39 -10.25 -9.68 -9.28
C VAL A 39 -11.20 -10.85 -9.59
N GLY A 40 -12.12 -10.65 -10.54
CA GLY A 40 -13.13 -11.61 -10.95
C GLY A 40 -12.85 -12.21 -12.33
N GLY A 41 -12.87 -13.55 -12.43
CA GLY A 41 -12.77 -14.29 -13.70
C GLY A 41 -13.34 -15.71 -13.58
N TYR A 42 -14.15 -16.11 -14.56
CA TYR A 42 -14.67 -17.49 -14.72
C TYR A 42 -13.50 -18.46 -14.91
N SER A 43 -13.54 -19.61 -14.25
CA SER A 43 -12.46 -20.61 -14.12
C SER A 43 -11.49 -20.32 -12.97
N SER A 44 -11.91 -20.54 -11.73
CA SER A 44 -10.97 -20.57 -10.59
C SER A 44 -11.64 -21.13 -9.35
N ASP A 45 -11.88 -22.44 -9.39
CA ASP A 45 -12.36 -23.25 -8.28
C ASP A 45 -11.19 -23.81 -7.42
N LEU A 46 -9.98 -23.23 -7.52
CA LEU A 46 -8.76 -23.83 -6.95
C LEU A 46 -7.64 -22.88 -6.48
N GLN A 47 -7.85 -21.55 -6.40
CA GLN A 47 -6.77 -20.65 -5.95
C GLN A 47 -7.23 -19.67 -4.87
N VAL A 48 -6.75 -19.96 -3.66
CA VAL A 48 -6.57 -19.03 -2.55
C VAL A 48 -5.85 -17.77 -3.08
N GLY A 49 -6.51 -16.60 -3.05
CA GLY A 49 -5.87 -15.31 -3.34
C GLY A 49 -6.51 -14.48 -4.45
N LYS A 50 -7.79 -14.10 -4.30
CA LYS A 50 -8.47 -13.13 -5.19
C LYS A 50 -8.75 -11.77 -4.56
N HIS A 51 -8.46 -11.61 -3.26
CA HIS A 51 -8.56 -10.33 -2.56
C HIS A 51 -7.15 -9.88 -2.16
N LEU A 52 -6.73 -8.72 -2.65
CA LEU A 52 -5.55 -8.04 -2.13
C LEU A 52 -6.07 -7.03 -1.12
N ALA A 53 -5.76 -7.26 0.16
CA ALA A 53 -6.07 -6.34 1.22
C ALA A 53 -4.77 -5.97 1.92
N GLY A 54 -4.53 -4.69 2.12
CA GLY A 54 -3.32 -4.15 2.72
C GLY A 54 -3.60 -2.91 3.55
N GLY A 55 -2.75 -2.68 4.54
CA GLY A 55 -2.77 -1.47 5.35
C GLY A 55 -1.42 -0.77 5.29
N VAL A 56 -1.43 0.54 5.40
CA VAL A 56 -0.23 1.36 5.54
C VAL A 56 -0.43 2.37 6.67
N ALA A 57 0.63 2.65 7.41
CA ALA A 57 0.71 3.73 8.38
C ALA A 57 1.94 4.57 8.03
N GLY A 58 1.83 5.88 8.04
CA GLY A 58 2.97 6.73 7.75
C GLY A 58 2.92 8.09 8.42
N LEU A 59 4.08 8.73 8.43
CA LEU A 59 4.31 10.05 8.98
C LEU A 59 5.01 10.88 7.90
N ARG A 60 4.37 11.96 7.47
CA ARG A 60 4.92 12.87 6.47
C ARG A 60 4.93 14.29 6.98
N GLY A 61 5.86 15.08 6.46
CA GLY A 61 5.94 16.47 6.83
C GLY A 61 7.09 17.18 6.14
N ASN A 62 7.37 18.38 6.64
CA ASN A 62 8.50 19.16 6.17
C ASN A 62 9.23 19.81 7.35
N ALA A 63 10.55 19.80 7.30
CA ALA A 63 11.43 20.52 8.20
C ALA A 63 12.45 21.33 7.38
N PHE A 64 12.56 22.63 7.66
CA PHE A 64 13.41 23.56 6.91
C PHE A 64 13.12 23.52 5.39
N ASN A 65 14.05 22.97 4.62
CA ASN A 65 13.97 22.82 3.17
C ASN A 65 13.80 21.35 2.76
N THR A 66 13.46 20.47 3.71
CA THR A 66 13.37 19.02 3.52
C THR A 66 11.96 18.50 3.79
N GLY A 67 11.31 17.98 2.76
CA GLY A 67 10.13 17.12 2.91
C GLY A 67 10.56 15.71 3.27
N TYR A 68 9.80 15.06 4.15
CA TYR A 68 9.98 13.65 4.50
C TYR A 68 8.64 12.91 4.49
N ASP A 69 8.70 11.61 4.17
CA ASP A 69 7.60 10.66 4.31
C ASP A 69 8.20 9.34 4.79
N LEU A 70 7.73 8.82 5.92
CA LEU A 70 8.15 7.54 6.49
C LEU A 70 6.91 6.67 6.60
N PHE A 71 6.94 5.45 6.08
CA PHE A 71 5.76 4.58 6.08
C PHE A 71 6.08 3.11 6.32
N ALA A 72 5.08 2.42 6.85
CA ALA A 72 5.09 1.00 7.17
C ALA A 72 3.79 0.37 6.66
N GLY A 73 3.87 -0.65 5.81
CA GLY A 73 2.72 -1.34 5.25
C GLY A 73 2.74 -2.83 5.51
N THR A 74 1.56 -3.43 5.66
CA THR A 74 1.38 -4.87 5.88
C THR A 74 0.24 -5.41 5.00
N PRO A 75 0.46 -6.52 4.28
CA PRO A 75 -0.64 -7.22 3.59
C PRO A 75 -1.48 -8.03 4.59
N PHE A 76 -2.80 -7.90 4.53
CA PHE A 76 -3.73 -8.54 5.48
C PHE A 76 -4.01 -10.04 5.22
N SER A 77 -3.58 -10.61 4.10
CA SER A 77 -3.91 -12.02 3.75
C SER A 77 -2.68 -12.91 3.58
N LYS A 78 -2.44 -13.79 4.57
CA LYS A 78 -1.84 -15.12 4.37
C LYS A 78 -2.26 -16.14 5.46
N PRO A 79 -2.41 -17.43 5.11
CA PRO A 79 -2.75 -18.52 6.02
C PRO A 79 -1.54 -18.94 6.88
N ASP A 80 -1.83 -19.54 8.03
CA ASP A 80 -0.87 -19.89 9.09
C ASP A 80 0.38 -20.63 8.57
N GLY A 81 1.58 -20.09 8.83
CA GLY A 81 2.84 -20.86 8.77
C GLY A 81 4.06 -20.26 8.05
N PHE A 82 4.12 -18.97 7.71
CA PHE A 82 5.33 -18.38 7.10
C PHE A 82 6.01 -17.33 8.00
N GLU A 83 7.25 -17.63 8.43
CA GLU A 83 8.19 -16.70 9.07
C GLU A 83 8.90 -15.83 8.01
N THR A 84 8.21 -14.87 7.40
CA THR A 84 8.90 -13.86 6.58
C THR A 84 8.22 -12.52 6.78
N SER A 85 8.98 -11.53 7.24
CA SER A 85 8.52 -10.29 7.87
C SER A 85 7.39 -9.58 7.11
N ASP A 86 6.19 -9.60 7.71
CA ASP A 86 4.92 -9.02 7.24
C ASP A 86 4.88 -7.49 7.25
N LEU A 87 6.03 -6.84 7.04
CA LEU A 87 6.21 -5.41 7.24
C LEU A 87 7.10 -4.83 6.15
N THR A 88 6.48 -4.08 5.25
CA THR A 88 7.17 -3.23 4.28
C THR A 88 7.45 -1.90 4.94
N LEU A 89 8.73 -1.55 5.12
CA LEU A 89 9.13 -0.23 5.59
C LEU A 89 9.68 0.58 4.41
N GLY A 90 9.29 1.84 4.31
CA GLY A 90 9.73 2.74 3.27
C GLY A 90 9.92 4.15 3.79
N PHE A 91 10.75 4.93 3.08
CA PHE A 91 10.92 6.33 3.34
C PHE A 91 11.18 7.10 2.05
N ASN A 92 10.82 8.37 2.04
CA ASN A 92 11.09 9.34 0.99
C ASN A 92 11.60 10.64 1.61
N LEU A 93 12.62 11.23 0.99
CA LEU A 93 13.16 12.52 1.36
C LEU A 93 13.26 13.38 0.11
N ASN A 94 12.81 14.63 0.21
CA ASN A 94 12.88 15.62 -0.85
C ASN A 94 13.52 16.90 -0.31
N TRP A 95 14.58 17.38 -0.95
CA TRP A 95 15.24 18.64 -0.62
C TRP A 95 14.92 19.69 -1.69
N SER A 96 14.35 20.83 -1.28
CA SER A 96 14.12 21.99 -2.16
C SER A 96 15.17 23.06 -1.88
N TRP A 97 15.86 23.54 -2.91
CA TRP A 97 16.82 24.66 -2.79
C TRP A 97 16.22 25.98 -3.31
#